data_AF-A0A0F9MB72-F1
#
_entry.id   AF-A0A0F9MB72-F1
#
_cell.length_a   1.000
_cell.length_b   1.000
_cell.length_c   1.000
_cell.angle_alpha   90.00
_cell.angle_beta   90.00
_cell.angle_gamma   90.00
#
_symmetry.space_group_name_H-M   'P 1'
#
loop_
_entity.id
_entity.type
_entity.pdbx_description
1 polymer ?
#
loop_
_entity_poly.entity_id
_entity_poly.type
_entity_poly.pdbx_seq_one_letter_code
_entity_poly.pdbx_strand_id
1 'polypeptide(L)'
;MEVIPLGTGVTQQSRAYMLPSKKTEYETPRDLFDRLWDDWDGFDLDPCCQRWQYTAAKVLGSGGQIFIPPNAPDPMLPPLPVHDPHIERVHRGGLDRPWYGKVFMNPPYGREIGKWLAKAVHEVEENRAIVVALLPAKTGPKWWQEYVMTEGDEFGILGEADHVQFLPGRLKFEGEKASAPFDSAIVIWQK
;
A
#
# COMPACT_ATOMS: atom_id res chain seq x y z
N MET A 1 -10.71 72.83 -9.53
CA MET A 1 -10.52 71.66 -8.65
C MET A 1 -11.62 70.67 -8.97
N GLU A 2 -11.28 69.60 -9.65
CA GLU A 2 -12.06 68.36 -9.68
C GLU A 2 -11.05 67.27 -10.04
N VAL A 3 -10.75 66.40 -9.07
CA VAL A 3 -9.83 65.28 -9.23
C VAL A 3 -10.66 64.02 -9.07
N ILE A 4 -10.78 63.26 -10.15
CA ILE A 4 -11.44 61.96 -10.20
C ILE A 4 -10.53 60.94 -9.48
N PRO A 5 -11.01 60.17 -8.49
CA PRO A 5 -10.19 59.13 -7.89
C PRO A 5 -10.18 57.87 -8.79
N LEU A 6 -8.99 57.50 -9.26
CA LEU A 6 -8.72 56.21 -9.88
C LEU A 6 -8.71 55.13 -8.80
N GLY A 7 -9.66 54.20 -8.90
CA GLY A 7 -9.75 53.03 -8.04
C GLY A 7 -8.55 52.10 -8.19
N THR A 8 -8.02 51.63 -7.07
CA THR A 8 -7.06 50.51 -7.02
C THR A 8 -7.77 49.30 -6.44
N GLY A 9 -8.41 48.53 -7.32
CA GLY A 9 -8.89 47.19 -7.00
C GLY A 9 -7.70 46.25 -6.88
N VAL A 10 -7.22 46.01 -5.66
CA VAL A 10 -6.33 44.88 -5.37
C VAL A 10 -7.23 43.66 -5.22
N THR A 11 -7.38 42.89 -6.29
CA THR A 11 -7.98 41.55 -6.22
C THR A 11 -7.06 40.65 -5.41
N GLN A 12 -7.44 40.41 -4.16
CA GLN A 12 -6.89 39.36 -3.32
C GLN A 12 -7.20 38.02 -4.00
N GLN A 13 -6.28 37.52 -4.84
CA GLN A 13 -6.32 36.13 -5.27
C GLN A 13 -6.19 35.28 -4.01
N SER A 14 -7.33 34.78 -3.54
CA SER A 14 -7.41 33.79 -2.50
C SER A 14 -6.54 32.62 -2.94
N ARG A 15 -5.44 32.38 -2.22
CA ARG A 15 -4.77 31.08 -2.24
C ARG A 15 -5.84 30.07 -1.86
N ALA A 16 -6.33 29.31 -2.85
CA ALA A 16 -7.20 28.18 -2.59
C ALA A 16 -6.45 27.29 -1.61
N TYR A 17 -6.91 27.27 -0.36
CA TYR A 17 -6.41 26.38 0.65
C TYR A 17 -6.82 24.97 0.21
N MET A 18 -5.96 24.29 -0.54
CA MET A 18 -6.16 22.90 -0.88
C MET A 18 -6.13 22.10 0.41
N LEU A 19 -7.31 21.70 0.88
CA LEU A 19 -7.44 20.67 1.89
C LEU A 19 -6.68 19.44 1.39
N PRO A 20 -5.76 18.84 2.16
CA PRO A 20 -5.11 17.61 1.74
C PRO A 20 -6.16 16.49 1.74
N SER A 21 -6.76 16.24 0.57
CA SER A 21 -7.30 14.93 0.26
C SER A 21 -6.11 13.99 0.20
N LYS A 22 -5.89 13.17 1.22
CA LYS A 22 -4.94 12.08 1.09
C LYS A 22 -5.69 10.80 1.32
N LYS A 23 -6.44 10.40 0.29
CA LYS A 23 -6.78 8.99 0.09
C LYS A 23 -5.49 8.19 0.25
N THR A 24 -5.45 7.34 1.26
CA THR A 24 -4.30 6.50 1.58
C THR A 24 -4.47 5.09 1.04
N GLU A 25 -5.71 4.66 0.81
CA GLU A 25 -6.01 3.31 0.33
C GLU A 25 -6.08 3.29 -1.19
N TYR A 26 -5.29 2.43 -1.81
CA TYR A 26 -5.26 2.21 -3.25
C TYR A 26 -5.47 0.72 -3.50
N GLU A 27 -6.62 0.32 -4.05
CA GLU A 27 -6.87 -1.09 -4.35
C GLU A 27 -6.03 -1.54 -5.55
N THR A 28 -5.31 -2.65 -5.38
CA THR A 28 -4.37 -3.20 -6.36
C THR A 28 -5.07 -3.46 -7.70
N PRO A 29 -4.52 -2.99 -8.84
CA PRO A 29 -4.99 -3.38 -10.17
C PRO A 29 -5.08 -4.90 -10.30
N ARG A 30 -6.24 -5.40 -10.76
CA ARG A 30 -6.49 -6.86 -10.80
C ARG A 30 -5.52 -7.59 -11.70
N ASP A 31 -5.21 -7.01 -12.85
CA ASP A 31 -4.29 -7.56 -13.84
C ASP A 31 -2.86 -7.66 -13.32
N LEU A 32 -2.40 -6.66 -12.56
CA LEU A 32 -1.11 -6.71 -11.88
C LEU A 32 -1.09 -7.80 -10.81
N PHE A 33 -2.13 -7.88 -9.98
CA PHE A 33 -2.19 -8.89 -8.92
C PHE A 33 -2.29 -10.31 -9.48
N ASP A 34 -3.00 -10.52 -10.59
CA ASP A 34 -3.09 -11.82 -11.24
C ASP A 34 -1.73 -12.29 -11.77
N ARG A 35 -0.94 -11.40 -12.38
CA ARG A 35 0.43 -11.75 -12.81
C ARG A 35 1.31 -12.11 -11.63
N LEU A 36 1.29 -11.30 -10.56
CA LEU A 36 2.05 -11.60 -9.34
C LEU A 36 1.61 -12.92 -8.72
N TRP A 37 0.30 -13.20 -8.73
CA TRP A 37 -0.24 -14.46 -8.24
C TRP A 37 0.32 -15.65 -9.02
N ASP A 38 0.35 -15.56 -10.35
CA ASP A 38 0.86 -16.63 -11.21
C ASP A 38 2.38 -16.81 -11.03
N ASP A 39 3.14 -15.70 -10.94
CA ASP A 39 4.59 -15.71 -10.75
C ASP A 39 5.00 -16.32 -9.40
N TRP A 40 4.18 -16.15 -8.36
CA TRP A 40 4.45 -16.60 -7.00
C TRP A 40 3.75 -17.90 -6.62
N ASP A 41 2.93 -18.49 -7.51
CA ASP A 41 2.05 -19.63 -7.22
C ASP A 41 1.13 -19.36 -6.02
N GLY A 42 0.52 -18.17 -6.02
CA GLY A 42 -0.38 -17.69 -4.97
C GLY A 42 0.29 -17.14 -3.71
N PHE A 43 -0.53 -16.54 -2.85
CA PHE A 43 -0.12 -15.94 -1.58
C PHE A 43 -0.93 -16.52 -0.42
N ASP A 44 -0.26 -16.63 0.73
CA ASP A 44 -0.81 -17.16 1.98
C ASP A 44 -1.44 -16.04 2.84
N LEU A 45 -1.01 -14.79 2.65
CA LEU A 45 -1.45 -13.65 3.45
C LEU A 45 -1.53 -12.35 2.65
N ASP A 46 -2.61 -11.59 2.88
CA ASP A 46 -2.70 -10.15 2.61
C ASP A 46 -2.93 -9.39 3.94
N PRO A 47 -1.92 -8.71 4.50
CA PRO A 47 -1.97 -8.19 5.87
C PRO A 47 -2.57 -6.78 5.97
N CYS A 48 -2.98 -6.15 4.87
CA CYS A 48 -3.40 -4.74 4.87
C CYS A 48 -4.57 -4.42 3.92
N CYS A 49 -5.30 -5.43 3.46
CA CYS A 49 -6.45 -5.25 2.58
C CYS A 49 -7.75 -4.90 3.32
N GLN A 50 -8.74 -4.47 2.54
CA GLN A 50 -10.13 -4.44 2.96
C GLN A 50 -10.82 -5.75 2.55
N ARG A 51 -11.80 -6.20 3.36
CA ARG A 51 -12.50 -7.49 3.14
C ARG A 51 -13.11 -7.65 1.74
N TRP A 52 -13.54 -6.55 1.13
CA TRP A 52 -14.22 -6.52 -0.17
C TRP A 52 -13.26 -6.41 -1.37
N GLN A 53 -11.96 -6.24 -1.14
CA GLN A 53 -10.99 -6.08 -2.23
C GLN A 53 -10.74 -7.40 -2.95
N TYR A 54 -10.30 -7.29 -4.20
CA TYR A 54 -9.99 -8.45 -5.03
C TYR A 54 -8.91 -9.37 -4.42
N THR A 55 -7.84 -8.77 -3.88
CA THR A 55 -6.73 -9.52 -3.27
C THR A 55 -7.22 -10.38 -2.11
N ALA A 56 -8.08 -9.80 -1.25
CA ALA A 56 -8.69 -10.49 -0.12
C ALA A 56 -9.51 -11.71 -0.57
N ALA A 57 -10.32 -11.57 -1.62
CA ALA A 57 -11.11 -12.68 -2.15
C ALA A 57 -10.23 -13.82 -2.68
N LYS A 58 -9.14 -13.50 -3.39
CA LYS A 58 -8.24 -14.51 -3.98
C LYS A 58 -7.45 -15.27 -2.89
N VAL A 59 -6.88 -14.53 -1.92
CA VAL A 59 -6.13 -15.12 -0.80
C VAL A 59 -7.03 -15.99 0.09
N LEU A 60 -8.25 -15.54 0.42
CA LEU A 60 -9.17 -16.37 1.19
C LEU A 60 -9.63 -17.61 0.41
N GLY A 61 -9.82 -17.47 -0.90
CA GLY A 61 -10.22 -18.54 -1.81
C GLY A 61 -9.16 -19.64 -1.97
N SER A 62 -7.87 -19.32 -1.83
CA SER A 62 -6.78 -20.31 -1.80
C SER A 62 -6.56 -20.95 -0.43
N GLY A 63 -7.28 -20.51 0.61
CA GLY A 63 -7.10 -20.98 1.98
C GLY A 63 -6.16 -20.13 2.83
N GLY A 64 -5.64 -19.03 2.27
CA GLY A 64 -4.85 -18.04 2.99
C GLY A 64 -5.66 -17.19 3.98
N GLN A 65 -4.97 -16.26 4.63
CA GLN A 65 -5.51 -15.35 5.63
C GLN A 65 -5.48 -13.90 5.16
N ILE A 66 -6.34 -13.07 5.73
CA ILE A 66 -6.31 -11.62 5.49
C ILE A 66 -6.37 -10.87 6.79
N PHE A 67 -5.68 -9.74 6.86
CA PHE A 67 -5.79 -8.80 7.98
C PHE A 67 -6.39 -7.47 7.52
N ILE A 68 -7.57 -7.17 8.05
CA ILE A 68 -8.27 -5.90 7.82
C ILE A 68 -7.84 -4.83 8.82
N PRO A 69 -8.05 -3.53 8.55
CA PRO A 69 -7.75 -2.47 9.51
C PRO A 69 -8.41 -2.71 10.87
N PRO A 70 -7.75 -2.36 11.99
CA PRO A 70 -8.32 -2.52 13.33
C PRO A 70 -9.72 -1.93 13.46
N ASN A 71 -9.91 -0.75 12.87
CA ASN A 71 -11.13 0.04 12.90
C ASN A 71 -12.06 -0.21 11.71
N ALA A 72 -11.82 -1.25 10.89
CA ALA A 72 -12.75 -1.59 9.82
C ALA A 72 -14.15 -1.81 10.43
N PRO A 73 -15.23 -1.34 9.79
CA PRO A 73 -16.58 -1.65 10.25
C PRO A 73 -16.73 -3.16 10.45
N ASP A 74 -17.60 -3.57 11.37
CA ASP A 74 -17.82 -4.99 11.65
C ASP A 74 -18.00 -5.75 10.32
N PRO A 75 -17.21 -6.81 10.03
CA PRO A 75 -17.43 -7.63 8.84
C PRO A 75 -18.86 -8.18 8.77
N MET A 76 -19.63 -8.13 9.87
CA MET A 76 -21.02 -8.56 9.97
C MET A 76 -22.09 -7.48 9.68
N LEU A 77 -21.74 -6.26 9.24
CA LEU A 77 -22.77 -5.28 8.81
C LEU A 77 -23.23 -5.57 7.35
N PRO A 78 -24.54 -5.85 7.11
CA PRO A 78 -24.97 -6.80 6.07
C PRO A 78 -25.42 -6.18 4.73
N PRO A 79 -25.68 -7.03 3.68
CA PRO A 79 -25.62 -8.49 3.72
C PRO A 79 -24.52 -9.06 2.83
N LEU A 80 -23.44 -9.52 3.46
CA LEU A 80 -22.73 -10.69 2.98
C LEU A 80 -23.38 -11.95 3.60
N PRO A 81 -23.35 -13.10 2.91
CA PRO A 81 -24.12 -14.28 3.27
C PRO A 81 -23.89 -14.70 4.72
N VAL A 82 -24.97 -15.15 5.37
CA VAL A 82 -25.06 -15.56 6.79
C VAL A 82 -24.00 -16.59 7.21
N HIS A 83 -23.35 -17.23 6.24
CA HIS A 83 -22.18 -18.08 6.42
C HIS A 83 -21.08 -17.67 5.44
N ASP A 84 -20.20 -16.75 5.84
CA ASP A 84 -18.91 -16.59 5.17
C ASP A 84 -17.99 -17.73 5.65
N PRO A 85 -17.68 -18.72 4.79
CA PRO A 85 -16.85 -19.86 5.19
C PRO A 85 -15.40 -19.46 5.53
N HIS A 86 -15.01 -18.22 5.24
CA HIS A 86 -13.66 -17.72 5.46
C HIS A 86 -13.50 -16.90 6.75
N ILE A 87 -14.56 -16.69 7.54
CA ILE A 87 -14.54 -15.73 8.67
C ILE A 87 -13.42 -15.99 9.68
N GLU A 88 -13.05 -17.26 9.89
CA GLU A 88 -11.97 -17.67 10.80
C GLU A 88 -10.57 -17.24 10.33
N ARG A 89 -10.42 -16.94 9.02
CA ARG A 89 -9.17 -16.50 8.38
C ARG A 89 -9.12 -14.98 8.16
N VAL A 90 -10.14 -14.27 8.63
CA VAL A 90 -10.22 -12.80 8.60
C VAL A 90 -9.86 -12.29 9.98
N HIS A 91 -8.74 -11.58 10.09
CA HIS A 91 -8.31 -10.99 11.34
C HIS A 91 -8.16 -9.47 11.22
N ARG A 92 -7.95 -8.80 12.36
CA ARG A 92 -7.77 -7.35 12.45
C ARG A 92 -6.35 -7.00 12.87
N GLY A 93 -5.84 -5.90 12.34
CA GLY A 93 -4.58 -5.28 12.76
C GLY A 93 -3.36 -6.03 12.25
N GLY A 94 -3.01 -5.83 10.97
CA GLY A 94 -1.90 -6.55 10.37
C GLY A 94 -0.52 -6.24 10.96
N LEU A 95 -0.33 -5.06 11.56
CA LEU A 95 0.93 -4.71 12.23
C LEU A 95 1.13 -5.46 13.56
N ASP A 96 0.05 -5.90 14.20
CA ASP A 96 0.07 -6.48 15.55
C ASP A 96 0.12 -8.02 15.54
N ARG A 97 0.28 -8.62 14.36
CA ARG A 97 0.24 -10.08 14.15
C ARG A 97 1.49 -10.58 13.46
N PRO A 98 1.94 -11.82 13.75
CA PRO A 98 2.99 -12.46 12.96
C PRO A 98 2.48 -12.74 11.54
N TRP A 99 3.39 -12.66 10.56
CA TRP A 99 3.11 -12.98 9.16
C TRP A 99 3.82 -14.28 8.81
N TYR A 100 3.16 -15.13 8.01
CA TYR A 100 3.67 -16.44 7.65
C TYR A 100 3.51 -16.71 6.15
N GLY A 101 4.47 -17.43 5.58
CA GLY A 101 4.42 -17.88 4.18
C GLY A 101 4.69 -16.76 3.18
N LYS A 102 4.08 -16.86 2.00
CA LYS A 102 4.16 -15.84 0.94
C LYS A 102 3.14 -14.74 1.22
N VAL A 103 3.64 -13.53 1.49
CA VAL A 103 2.83 -12.37 1.86
C VAL A 103 2.78 -11.40 0.70
N PHE A 104 1.59 -11.03 0.24
CA PHE A 104 1.40 -9.89 -0.65
C PHE A 104 0.95 -8.68 0.17
N MET A 105 1.63 -7.54 0.03
CA MET A 105 1.34 -6.34 0.80
C MET A 105 1.17 -5.11 -0.11
N ASN A 106 -0.02 -4.51 -0.11
CA ASN A 106 -0.24 -3.18 -0.66
C ASN A 106 -0.71 -2.25 0.47
N PRO A 107 0.22 -1.65 1.24
CA PRO A 107 -0.11 -0.96 2.48
C PRO A 107 -0.84 0.35 2.20
N PRO A 108 -1.53 0.94 3.19
CA PRO A 108 -2.05 2.30 3.06
C PRO A 108 -0.90 3.30 2.82
N TYR A 109 -0.98 4.03 1.71
CA TYR A 109 0.04 4.99 1.30
C TYR A 109 -0.03 6.25 2.16
N GLY A 110 1.12 6.75 2.61
CA GLY A 110 1.21 7.95 3.40
C GLY A 110 2.22 7.83 4.52
N ARG A 111 1.85 8.30 5.71
CA ARG A 111 2.75 8.40 6.86
C ARG A 111 3.10 7.05 7.48
N GLU A 112 2.26 6.05 7.29
CA GLU A 112 2.37 4.76 7.96
C GLU A 112 3.18 3.72 7.16
N ILE A 113 3.55 4.00 5.90
CA ILE A 113 4.32 3.07 5.05
C ILE A 113 5.55 2.53 5.79
N GLY A 114 6.30 3.39 6.48
CA GLY A 114 7.49 2.97 7.22
C GLY A 114 7.24 1.90 8.27
N LYS A 115 6.07 1.89 8.91
CA LYS A 115 5.72 0.85 9.89
C LYS A 115 5.47 -0.50 9.23
N TRP A 116 4.85 -0.50 8.06
CA TRP A 116 4.59 -1.71 7.28
C TRP A 116 5.87 -2.32 6.72
N LEU A 117 6.82 -1.49 6.27
CA LEU A 117 8.11 -1.96 5.77
C LEU A 117 8.98 -2.50 6.92
N ALA A 118 9.07 -1.78 8.04
CA ALA A 118 9.73 -2.29 9.24
C ALA A 118 9.17 -3.64 9.68
N LYS A 119 7.84 -3.80 9.59
CA LYS A 119 7.18 -5.07 9.87
C LYS A 119 7.55 -6.15 8.84
N ALA A 120 7.50 -5.84 7.55
CA ALA A 120 7.86 -6.78 6.49
C ALA A 120 9.27 -7.34 6.67
N VAL A 121 10.25 -6.46 6.89
CA VAL A 121 11.66 -6.82 7.15
C VAL A 121 11.76 -7.72 8.38
N HIS A 122 11.17 -7.31 9.50
CA HIS A 122 11.20 -8.11 10.73
C HIS A 122 10.63 -9.52 10.53
N GLU A 123 9.53 -9.68 9.82
CA GLU A 123 8.93 -11.00 9.57
C GLU A 123 9.79 -11.89 8.66
N VAL A 124 10.56 -11.30 7.75
CA VAL A 124 11.53 -11.99 6.89
C VAL A 124 12.78 -12.39 7.68
N GLU A 125 13.33 -11.49 8.49
CA GLU A 125 14.51 -11.75 9.33
C GLU A 125 14.31 -12.94 10.29
N GLU A 126 13.10 -13.04 10.81
CA GLU A 126 12.63 -14.12 11.69
C GLU A 126 12.35 -15.43 10.94
N ASN A 127 12.60 -15.49 9.62
CA ASN A 127 12.35 -16.62 8.72
C ASN A 127 10.89 -17.09 8.72
N ARG A 128 9.94 -16.17 8.92
CA ARG A 128 8.51 -16.51 8.91
C ARG A 128 7.85 -16.27 7.56
N ALA A 129 8.30 -15.25 6.83
CA ALA A 129 7.65 -14.78 5.61
C ALA A 129 8.63 -14.52 4.46
N ILE A 130 8.08 -14.57 3.24
CA ILE A 130 8.60 -13.86 2.07
C ILE A 130 7.59 -12.76 1.74
N VAL A 131 8.03 -11.53 1.58
CA VAL A 131 7.12 -10.39 1.40
C VAL A 131 7.29 -9.77 0.02
N VAL A 132 6.18 -9.68 -0.70
CA VAL A 132 6.06 -9.01 -2.00
C VAL A 132 5.17 -7.79 -1.81
N ALA A 133 5.73 -6.59 -1.93
CA ALA A 133 4.99 -5.35 -1.70
C ALA A 133 4.83 -4.51 -2.96
N LEU A 134 3.63 -3.94 -3.13
CA LEU A 134 3.37 -2.87 -4.08
C LEU A 134 3.51 -1.53 -3.35
N LEU A 135 4.47 -0.72 -3.80
CA LEU A 135 4.81 0.56 -3.17
C LEU A 135 4.86 1.70 -4.18
N PRO A 136 4.59 2.95 -3.76
CA PRO A 136 4.89 4.09 -4.60
C PRO A 136 6.42 4.20 -4.74
N ALA A 137 6.92 4.33 -5.97
CA ALA A 137 8.35 4.47 -6.28
C ALA A 137 8.87 5.84 -5.84
N LYS A 138 9.00 6.04 -4.53
CA LYS A 138 9.44 7.27 -3.89
C LYS A 138 10.74 6.98 -3.19
N THR A 139 11.85 7.30 -3.84
CA THR A 139 13.17 6.98 -3.31
C THR A 139 13.57 7.88 -2.13
N GLY A 140 13.17 9.16 -2.12
CA GLY A 140 13.62 10.12 -1.10
C GLY A 140 13.17 9.94 0.36
N PRO A 141 11.95 9.45 0.68
CA PRO A 141 11.51 9.26 2.06
C PRO A 141 12.40 8.30 2.86
N LYS A 142 12.52 8.58 4.16
CA LYS A 142 13.29 7.78 5.12
C LYS A 142 12.97 6.28 5.06
N TRP A 143 11.70 5.89 5.01
CA TRP A 143 11.31 4.48 4.92
C TRP A 143 11.82 3.77 3.66
N TRP A 144 11.98 4.49 2.55
CA TRP A 144 12.54 3.91 1.34
C TRP A 144 14.04 3.75 1.51
N GLN A 145 14.70 4.77 2.05
CA GLN A 145 16.13 4.75 2.31
C GLN A 145 16.55 3.67 3.32
N GLU A 146 15.72 3.40 4.33
CA GLU A 146 16.03 2.43 5.39
C GLU A 146 15.68 0.98 5.04
N TYR A 147 14.51 0.74 4.46
CA TYR A 147 13.98 -0.63 4.31
C TYR A 147 13.94 -1.13 2.86
N VAL A 148 14.15 -0.26 1.87
CA VAL A 148 14.18 -0.64 0.45
C VAL A 148 15.60 -0.50 -0.10
N MET A 149 16.21 0.64 0.17
CA MET A 149 17.64 0.90 0.02
C MET A 149 18.35 0.65 1.38
N THR A 150 19.66 0.74 1.41
CA THR A 150 20.59 0.51 2.52
C THR A 150 21.84 1.35 2.26
N GLU A 151 22.54 1.72 3.33
CA GLU A 151 23.88 2.30 3.26
C GLU A 151 24.92 1.24 2.86
N GLY A 152 25.45 1.33 1.64
CA GLY A 152 26.76 0.76 1.32
C GLY A 152 27.90 1.58 1.96
N ASP A 153 29.10 1.02 2.00
CA ASP A 153 30.36 1.74 2.25
C ASP A 153 30.47 3.06 1.45
N GLU A 154 31.36 3.99 1.86
CA GLU A 154 31.67 5.40 1.43
C GLU A 154 30.77 6.14 0.38
N PHE A 155 30.14 5.43 -0.55
CA PHE A 155 29.20 5.83 -1.59
C PHE A 155 27.73 5.38 -1.40
N GLY A 156 27.40 4.57 -0.39
CA GLY A 156 26.02 4.44 0.13
C GLY A 156 24.99 3.69 -0.73
N ILE A 157 25.34 2.52 -1.31
CA ILE A 157 24.38 1.73 -2.13
C ILE A 157 24.47 0.23 -1.86
N LEU A 158 23.53 -0.33 -1.09
CA LEU A 158 22.87 -1.65 -1.27
C LEU A 158 21.43 -1.52 -0.71
N GLY A 159 20.59 -2.54 -0.63
CA GLY A 159 19.20 -2.45 -0.11
C GLY A 159 18.93 -3.54 0.91
N GLU A 160 17.97 -3.39 1.83
CA GLU A 160 17.42 -4.55 2.57
C GLU A 160 16.52 -5.40 1.66
N ALA A 161 15.93 -4.79 0.63
CA ALA A 161 15.15 -5.53 -0.36
C ALA A 161 16.06 -6.32 -1.30
N ASP A 162 15.78 -7.62 -1.45
CA ASP A 162 16.47 -8.52 -2.39
C ASP A 162 16.14 -8.20 -3.85
N HIS A 163 14.96 -7.64 -4.10
CA HIS A 163 14.56 -7.25 -5.45
C HIS A 163 13.68 -6.00 -5.46
N VAL A 164 13.95 -5.11 -6.40
CA VAL A 164 13.14 -3.93 -6.67
C VAL A 164 12.88 -3.86 -8.17
N GLN A 165 11.60 -3.94 -8.56
CA GLN A 165 11.15 -3.82 -9.93
C GLN A 165 10.28 -2.56 -10.09
N PHE A 166 10.79 -1.57 -10.80
CA PHE A 166 9.98 -0.40 -11.19
C PHE A 166 8.99 -0.81 -12.28
N LEU A 167 7.72 -0.48 -12.08
CA LEU A 167 6.66 -0.80 -13.01
C LEU A 167 6.61 0.25 -14.14
N PRO A 168 6.47 -0.16 -15.40
CA PRO A 168 6.45 0.76 -16.53
C PRO A 168 5.16 1.59 -16.52
N GLY A 169 5.32 2.91 -16.54
CA GLY A 169 4.21 3.84 -16.53
C GLY A 169 3.49 3.96 -15.19
N ARG A 170 2.44 4.79 -15.16
CA ARG A 170 1.68 5.07 -13.94
C ARG A 170 0.48 4.14 -13.84
N LEU A 171 0.47 3.33 -12.79
CA LEU A 171 -0.63 2.41 -12.51
C LEU A 171 -1.95 3.15 -12.36
N LYS A 172 -3.02 2.55 -12.87
CA LYS A 172 -4.40 2.94 -12.58
C LYS A 172 -4.97 1.93 -11.59
N PHE A 173 -5.03 2.33 -10.32
CA PHE A 173 -5.59 1.51 -9.24
C PHE A 173 -7.09 1.28 -9.43
N GLU A 174 -7.61 0.20 -8.85
CA GLU A 174 -9.02 -0.17 -8.99
C GLU A 174 -9.93 0.93 -8.43
N GLY A 175 -11.01 1.21 -9.15
CA GLY A 175 -11.96 2.27 -8.80
C GLY A 175 -11.45 3.70 -9.05
N GLU A 176 -10.21 3.92 -9.51
CA GLU A 176 -9.70 5.25 -9.81
C GLU A 176 -10.10 5.75 -11.21
N LYS A 177 -10.36 7.06 -11.31
CA LYS A 177 -10.71 7.70 -12.59
C LYS A 177 -9.50 7.90 -13.51
N ALA A 178 -8.32 8.04 -12.94
CA ALA A 178 -7.07 8.32 -13.65
C ALA A 178 -5.92 7.51 -13.04
N SER A 179 -4.82 7.39 -13.80
CA SER A 179 -3.58 6.82 -13.27
C SER A 179 -3.05 7.62 -12.08
N ALA A 180 -2.37 6.94 -11.17
CA ALA A 180 -1.73 7.55 -10.01
C ALA A 180 -0.74 8.64 -10.44
N PRO A 181 -0.62 9.74 -9.66
CA PRO A 181 0.32 10.82 -9.97
C PRO A 181 1.78 10.46 -9.64
N PHE A 182 2.06 9.20 -9.33
CA PHE A 182 3.36 8.67 -8.94
C PHE A 182 3.61 7.33 -9.63
N ASP A 183 4.88 7.00 -9.80
CA ASP A 183 5.30 5.69 -10.31
C ASP A 183 5.21 4.64 -9.19
N SER A 184 5.22 3.36 -9.56
CA SER A 184 5.07 2.24 -8.62
C SER A 184 6.20 1.24 -8.77
N ALA A 185 6.51 0.52 -7.70
CA ALA A 185 7.50 -0.55 -7.70
C ALA A 185 6.95 -1.77 -6.95
N ILE A 186 7.38 -2.95 -7.42
CA ILE A 186 7.32 -4.18 -6.64
C ILE A 186 8.62 -4.30 -5.88
N VAL A 187 8.53 -4.48 -4.57
CA VAL A 187 9.67 -4.66 -3.67
C VAL A 187 9.53 -6.00 -2.98
N ILE A 188 10.60 -6.79 -2.98
CA ILE A 188 10.62 -8.14 -2.43
C ILE A 188 11.68 -8.23 -1.35
N TRP A 189 11.29 -8.80 -0.21
CA TRP A 189 12.18 -9.21 0.86
C TRP A 189 12.04 -10.72 1.09
N GLN A 190 13.17 -11.42 1.10
CA GLN A 190 13.32 -12.85 1.29
C GLN A 190 14.69 -13.13 1.93
N LYS A 191 14.93 -14.38 2.35
CA LYS A 191 16.21 -14.79 2.94
C LYS A 191 16.68 -16.10 2.33
#